data_AF-A0A938FY17-F1
#
_entry.id   AF-A0A938FY17-F1
#
_cell.length_a   1.000
_cell.length_b   1.000
_cell.length_c   1.000
_cell.angle_alpha   90.00
_cell.angle_beta   90.00
_cell.angle_gamma   90.00
#
_symmetry.space_group_name_H-M   'P 1'
#
loop_
_entity.id
_entity.type
_entity.pdbx_description
1 polymer ?
#
loop_
_entity_poly.entity_id
_entity_poly.type
_entity_poly.pdbx_seq_one_letter_code
_entity_poly.pdbx_strand_id
1 'polypeptide(L)'
;MAGGDKDYPEHFAAGLKPHAVREKYYFACFQQAVNRIVDISSHVEKKIEGNLVNKAQGPAGDTGAKLKARLAQRKQRLALLEGDDAAASRSYIREFVLAENRELGAKYGLAYAEAFHYIGPPRSPVEEYIRRNARPPG
;
A
#
# COMPACT_ATOMS: atom_id res chain seq x y z
N MET A 1 -10.57 18.45 -13.53
CA MET A 1 -10.75 18.00 -12.14
C MET A 1 -12.09 18.52 -11.69
N ALA A 2 -12.95 17.67 -11.13
CA ALA A 2 -14.27 18.07 -10.65
C ALA A 2 -14.17 19.22 -9.63
N GLY A 3 -15.03 20.22 -9.76
CA GLY A 3 -15.11 21.39 -8.87
C GLY A 3 -14.51 22.67 -9.44
N GLY A 4 -14.39 22.82 -10.76
CA GLY A 4 -13.90 24.05 -11.39
C GLY A 4 -14.58 24.35 -12.73
N ASP A 5 -14.21 25.47 -13.36
CA ASP A 5 -14.87 26.03 -14.55
C ASP A 5 -14.80 25.14 -15.82
N LYS A 6 -14.12 24.00 -15.73
CA LYS A 6 -13.94 23.02 -16.82
C LYS A 6 -14.73 21.73 -16.61
N ASP A 7 -15.69 21.73 -15.70
CA ASP A 7 -16.59 20.59 -15.52
C ASP A 7 -17.54 20.47 -16.72
N TYR A 8 -17.69 19.26 -17.24
CA TYR A 8 -18.50 18.97 -18.42
C TYR A 8 -20.00 19.24 -18.14
N PRO A 9 -20.70 20.00 -18.99
CA PRO A 9 -22.14 20.25 -18.88
C PRO A 9 -22.98 18.98 -18.72
N GLU A 10 -22.56 17.89 -19.36
CA GLU A 10 -23.19 16.58 -19.34
C GLU A 10 -23.23 15.97 -17.93
N HIS A 11 -22.24 16.27 -17.08
CA HIS A 11 -22.25 15.83 -15.68
C HIS A 11 -23.43 16.44 -14.92
N PHE A 12 -23.72 17.72 -15.14
CA PHE A 12 -24.82 18.42 -14.48
C PHE A 12 -26.18 17.97 -15.01
N ALA A 13 -26.29 17.74 -16.33
CA ALA A 13 -27.49 17.17 -16.94
C ALA A 13 -27.81 15.77 -16.40
N ALA A 14 -26.79 14.98 -16.04
CA ALA A 14 -26.92 13.70 -15.36
C ALA A 14 -27.19 13.82 -13.83
N GLY A 15 -27.35 15.02 -13.29
CA GLY A 15 -27.61 15.27 -11.87
C GLY A 15 -26.39 15.11 -10.95
N LEU A 16 -25.18 14.99 -11.51
CA LEU A 16 -23.95 14.89 -10.72
C LEU A 16 -23.55 16.26 -10.17
N LYS A 17 -23.07 16.27 -8.93
CA LYS A 17 -22.55 17.47 -8.26
C LYS A 17 -21.03 17.44 -8.24
N PRO A 18 -20.36 18.59 -8.41
CA PRO A 18 -18.91 18.64 -8.31
C PRO A 18 -18.42 18.22 -6.92
N HIS A 19 -17.30 17.50 -6.88
CA HIS A 19 -16.61 17.14 -5.65
C HIS A 19 -15.11 17.33 -5.83
N ALA A 20 -14.56 18.34 -5.14
CA ALA A 20 -13.13 18.63 -5.19
C ALA A 20 -12.36 17.71 -4.23
N VAL A 21 -11.53 16.83 -4.79
CA VAL A 21 -10.64 15.95 -4.02
C VAL A 21 -9.62 16.79 -3.24
N ARG A 22 -9.64 16.69 -1.90
CA ARG A 22 -8.77 17.46 -1.00
C ARG A 22 -7.32 16.99 -1.01
N GLU A 23 -7.11 15.68 -1.06
CA GLU A 23 -5.80 15.05 -0.93
C GLU A 23 -5.63 13.94 -1.96
N LYS A 24 -4.43 13.84 -2.53
CA LYS A 24 -4.10 12.84 -3.54
C LYS A 24 -2.86 12.08 -3.12
N TYR A 25 -2.97 10.77 -3.10
CA TYR A 25 -1.87 9.85 -2.81
C TYR A 25 -1.67 8.97 -4.04
N TYR A 26 -0.48 9.03 -4.62
CA TYR A 26 -0.13 8.20 -5.76
C TYR A 26 0.83 7.11 -5.33
N PHE A 27 0.51 5.86 -5.68
CA PHE A 27 1.36 4.68 -5.50
C PHE A 27 1.77 4.13 -6.88
N ALA A 28 2.90 3.42 -6.94
CA ALA A 28 3.34 2.59 -8.08
C ALA A 28 3.41 3.27 -9.47
N CYS A 29 4.02 4.46 -9.58
CA CYS A 29 4.47 4.98 -10.89
C CYS A 29 5.97 5.33 -10.89
N PHE A 30 6.64 4.96 -11.97
CA PHE A 30 8.05 5.24 -12.25
C PHE A 30 8.39 6.74 -12.00
N GLN A 31 9.51 6.99 -11.31
CA GLN A 31 10.02 8.32 -10.93
C GLN A 31 9.05 9.23 -10.15
N GLN A 32 8.23 8.69 -9.25
CA GLN A 32 7.56 9.52 -8.26
C GLN A 32 8.56 10.15 -7.28
N ALA A 33 8.49 11.47 -7.10
CA ALA A 33 9.17 12.18 -6.03
C ALA A 33 8.51 11.82 -4.69
N VAL A 34 8.84 10.64 -4.14
CA VAL A 34 8.28 10.14 -2.88
C VAL A 34 8.48 11.19 -1.78
N ASN A 35 7.39 11.62 -1.15
CA ASN A 35 7.39 12.62 -0.08
C ASN A 35 6.55 12.16 1.14
N ARG A 36 6.00 10.94 1.08
CA ARG A 36 5.25 10.31 2.15
C ARG A 36 5.60 8.83 2.27
N ILE A 37 5.96 8.42 3.48
CA ILE A 37 6.13 7.03 3.88
C ILE A 37 5.04 6.73 4.90
N VAL A 38 4.34 5.62 4.72
CA VAL A 38 3.24 5.18 5.58
C VAL A 38 3.62 3.85 6.20
N ASP A 39 3.55 3.76 7.53
CA ASP A 39 3.68 2.50 8.25
C ASP A 39 2.46 1.62 7.99
N ILE A 40 2.70 0.43 7.45
CA ILE A 40 1.65 -0.56 7.19
C ILE A 40 1.80 -1.81 8.06
N SER A 41 2.67 -1.79 9.06
CA SER A 41 3.02 -2.97 9.88
C SER A 41 1.78 -3.59 10.53
N SER A 42 0.85 -2.78 11.03
CA SER A 42 -0.42 -3.24 11.61
C SER A 42 -1.44 -3.77 10.59
N HIS A 43 -1.17 -3.60 9.29
CA HIS A 43 -2.07 -3.95 8.18
C HIS A 43 -1.49 -5.02 7.24
N VAL A 44 -0.28 -5.52 7.52
CA VAL A 44 0.41 -6.54 6.69
C VAL A 44 -0.45 -7.77 6.47
N GLU A 45 -1.12 -8.27 7.51
CA GLU A 45 -1.94 -9.47 7.39
C GLU A 45 -3.12 -9.27 6.42
N LYS A 46 -3.79 -8.11 6.48
CA LYS A 46 -4.86 -7.76 5.52
C LYS A 46 -4.33 -7.61 4.09
N LYS A 47 -3.11 -7.06 3.94
CA LYS A 47 -2.46 -6.98 2.63
C LYS A 47 -2.14 -8.37 2.07
N ILE A 48 -1.71 -9.30 2.92
CA ILE A 48 -1.49 -10.71 2.53
C ILE A 48 -2.81 -11.35 2.10
N GLU A 49 -3.89 -11.14 2.84
CA GLU A 49 -5.23 -11.63 2.50
C GLU A 49 -5.70 -11.10 1.13
N GLY A 50 -5.51 -9.82 0.86
CA GLY A 50 -5.79 -9.22 -0.45
C GLY A 50 -4.95 -9.81 -1.59
N ASN A 51 -3.70 -10.17 -1.32
CA ASN A 51 -2.82 -10.82 -2.29
C ASN A 51 -3.21 -12.29 -2.51
N LEU A 52 -3.67 -13.00 -1.47
CA LEU A 52 -4.10 -14.40 -1.57
C LEU A 52 -5.31 -14.59 -2.49
N VAL A 53 -6.23 -13.62 -2.55
CA VAL A 53 -7.39 -13.71 -3.45
C VAL A 53 -7.03 -13.48 -4.92
N ASN A 54 -5.85 -12.93 -5.22
CA ASN A 54 -5.39 -12.71 -6.58
C ASN A 54 -4.82 -14.01 -7.22
N LYS A 55 -5.72 -14.92 -7.55
CA LYS A 55 -5.37 -16.25 -8.10
C LYS A 55 -4.93 -16.23 -9.55
N ALA A 56 -5.35 -15.22 -10.31
CA ALA A 56 -5.19 -15.18 -11.76
C ALA A 56 -4.04 -14.29 -12.24
N GLN A 57 -3.60 -13.29 -11.45
CA GLN A 57 -2.64 -12.29 -11.91
C GLN A 57 -1.48 -12.10 -10.92
N GLY A 58 -0.28 -11.88 -11.46
CA GLY A 58 0.90 -11.52 -10.67
C GLY A 58 1.46 -12.66 -9.80
N PRO A 59 2.42 -12.34 -8.92
CA PRO A 59 3.18 -13.33 -8.13
C PRO A 59 2.45 -13.82 -6.87
N ALA A 60 1.20 -13.41 -6.63
CA ALA A 60 0.45 -13.72 -5.42
C ALA A 60 -0.46 -14.96 -5.60
N GLY A 61 -1.62 -15.00 -4.93
CA GLY A 61 -2.54 -16.14 -5.03
C GLY A 61 -1.93 -17.46 -4.57
N ASP A 62 -2.14 -18.51 -5.35
CA ASP A 62 -1.72 -19.89 -5.03
C ASP A 62 -0.23 -20.16 -5.38
N THR A 63 0.58 -19.11 -5.60
CA THR A 63 1.96 -19.26 -6.11
C THR A 63 2.86 -20.02 -5.13
N GLY A 64 2.68 -19.84 -3.81
CA GLY A 64 3.42 -20.61 -2.81
C GLY A 64 3.12 -22.11 -2.86
N ALA A 65 1.84 -22.49 -2.98
CA ALA A 65 1.44 -23.89 -3.15
C ALA A 65 2.00 -24.50 -4.45
N LYS A 66 1.94 -23.75 -5.57
CA LYS A 66 2.52 -24.19 -6.85
C LYS A 66 4.04 -24.39 -6.75
N LEU A 67 4.74 -23.48 -6.07
CA LEU A 67 6.17 -23.61 -5.83
C LEU A 67 6.49 -24.84 -4.97
N LYS A 68 5.72 -25.06 -3.90
CA LYS A 68 5.84 -26.25 -3.04
C LYS A 68 5.68 -27.54 -3.82
N ALA A 69 4.64 -27.66 -4.64
CA ALA A 69 4.40 -28.82 -5.49
C ALA A 69 5.55 -29.05 -6.50
N ARG A 70 6.04 -27.99 -7.14
CA ARG A 70 7.17 -28.04 -8.07
C ARG A 70 8.47 -28.51 -7.40
N LEU A 71 8.72 -28.09 -6.16
CA LEU A 71 9.89 -28.54 -5.39
C LEU A 71 9.77 -30.00 -4.98
N ALA A 72 8.57 -30.44 -4.56
CA ALA A 72 8.32 -31.83 -4.19
C ALA A 72 8.59 -32.80 -5.36
N GLN A 73 8.21 -32.43 -6.60
CA GLN A 73 8.53 -33.19 -7.81
C GLN A 73 10.05 -33.36 -8.02
N ARG A 74 10.85 -32.44 -7.48
CA ARG A 74 12.33 -32.47 -7.52
C ARG A 74 12.95 -33.07 -6.25
N LYS A 75 12.14 -33.65 -5.35
CA LYS A 75 12.57 -34.13 -4.02
C LYS A 75 13.22 -33.03 -3.16
N GLN A 76 12.81 -31.78 -3.35
CA GLN A 76 13.26 -30.62 -2.59
C GLN A 76 12.13 -30.09 -1.69
N ARG A 77 12.50 -29.45 -0.59
CA ARG A 77 11.57 -28.79 0.34
C ARG A 77 12.15 -27.47 0.84
N LEU A 78 11.27 -26.54 1.18
CA LEU A 78 11.62 -25.27 1.83
C LEU A 78 10.78 -25.15 3.10
N ALA A 79 11.44 -24.91 4.24
CA ALA A 79 10.76 -24.72 5.52
C ALA A 79 9.70 -23.59 5.46
N LEU A 80 9.97 -22.54 4.66
CA LEU A 80 9.04 -21.44 4.40
C LEU A 80 7.67 -21.89 3.86
N LEU A 81 7.61 -23.02 3.14
CA LEU A 81 6.42 -23.52 2.46
C LEU A 81 5.78 -24.73 3.16
N GLU A 82 6.15 -24.99 4.43
CA GLU A 82 5.53 -26.02 5.25
C GLU A 82 4.09 -25.65 5.65
N GLY A 83 3.34 -26.65 6.13
CA GLY A 83 1.90 -26.53 6.39
C GLY A 83 1.04 -26.94 5.20
N ASP A 84 -0.20 -26.46 5.14
CA ASP A 84 -1.09 -26.66 4.00
C ASP A 84 -0.80 -25.67 2.86
N ASP A 85 -1.54 -25.78 1.75
CA ASP A 85 -1.33 -24.94 0.56
C ASP A 85 -1.65 -23.46 0.82
N ALA A 86 -2.60 -23.17 1.71
CA ALA A 86 -2.95 -21.81 2.10
C ALA A 86 -1.84 -21.18 2.94
N ALA A 87 -1.29 -21.92 3.91
CA ALA A 87 -0.16 -21.51 4.73
C ALA A 87 1.09 -21.28 3.88
N ALA A 88 1.40 -22.19 2.95
CA ALA A 88 2.53 -22.04 2.04
C ALA A 88 2.40 -20.77 1.17
N SER A 89 1.19 -20.48 0.68
CA SER A 89 0.93 -19.29 -0.13
C SER A 89 0.98 -18.00 0.70
N ARG A 90 0.47 -18.01 1.95
CA ARG A 90 0.58 -16.89 2.89
C ARG A 90 2.05 -16.55 3.18
N SER A 91 2.86 -17.57 3.47
CA SER A 91 4.29 -17.42 3.77
C SER A 91 5.07 -16.94 2.54
N TYR A 92 4.76 -17.46 1.35
CA TYR A 92 5.34 -16.99 0.10
C TYR A 92 5.07 -15.50 -0.14
N ILE A 93 3.82 -15.05 0.04
CA ILE A 93 3.46 -13.64 -0.15
C ILE A 93 4.21 -12.75 0.85
N ARG A 94 4.24 -13.14 2.13
CA ARG A 94 4.96 -12.38 3.16
C ARG A 94 6.45 -12.25 2.82
N GLU A 95 7.07 -13.34 2.41
CA GLU A 95 8.51 -13.35 2.17
C GLU A 95 8.88 -12.58 0.91
N PHE A 96 8.25 -12.90 -0.23
CA PHE A 96 8.69 -12.45 -1.54
C PHE A 96 7.86 -11.30 -2.10
N VAL A 97 6.52 -11.36 -1.99
CA VAL A 97 5.65 -10.31 -2.56
C VAL A 97 5.73 -9.02 -1.73
N LEU A 98 5.92 -9.13 -0.41
CA LEU A 98 6.05 -7.98 0.49
C LEU A 98 7.51 -7.63 0.82
N ALA A 99 8.49 -8.18 0.10
CA ALA A 99 9.92 -7.90 0.32
C ALA A 99 10.22 -6.41 0.23
N GLU A 100 9.76 -5.74 -0.84
CA GLU A 100 9.98 -4.29 -1.02
C GLU A 100 9.34 -3.45 0.08
N ASN A 101 8.17 -3.86 0.61
CA ASN A 101 7.54 -3.18 1.73
C ASN A 101 8.36 -3.30 3.01
N ARG A 102 8.95 -4.47 3.26
CA ARG A 102 9.83 -4.74 4.40
C ARG A 102 11.13 -3.95 4.30
N GLU A 103 11.76 -4.00 3.12
CA GLU A 103 13.00 -3.24 2.84
C GLU A 103 12.79 -1.73 2.97
N LEU A 104 11.67 -1.22 2.46
CA LEU A 104 11.31 0.19 2.63
C LEU A 104 11.09 0.52 4.11
N GLY A 105 10.35 -0.31 4.84
CA GLY A 105 10.12 -0.12 6.27
C GLY A 105 11.42 0.00 7.05
N ALA A 106 12.36 -0.91 6.81
CA ALA A 106 13.65 -0.94 7.49
C ALA A 106 14.44 0.38 7.33
N LYS A 107 14.35 1.04 6.15
CA LYS A 107 14.99 2.35 5.91
C LYS A 107 14.48 3.47 6.84
N TYR A 108 13.29 3.31 7.41
CA TYR A 108 12.65 4.29 8.29
C TYR A 108 12.40 3.76 9.72
N GLY A 109 12.99 2.62 10.09
CA GLY A 109 12.79 2.01 11.42
C GLY A 109 11.40 1.38 11.62
N LEU A 110 10.71 1.02 10.53
CA LEU A 110 9.41 0.38 10.52
C LEU A 110 9.54 -1.09 10.10
N ALA A 111 8.59 -1.96 10.49
CA ALA A 111 8.62 -3.35 10.03
C ALA A 111 8.22 -3.47 8.56
N TYR A 112 7.20 -2.72 8.13
CA TYR A 112 6.75 -2.62 6.75
C TYR A 112 6.28 -1.20 6.44
N ALA A 113 6.58 -0.72 5.24
CA ALA A 113 6.12 0.59 4.79
C ALA A 113 5.68 0.60 3.33
N GLU A 114 4.87 1.59 2.99
CA GLU A 114 4.52 1.97 1.61
C GLU A 114 4.92 3.41 1.34
N ALA A 115 5.38 3.65 0.10
CA ALA A 115 5.79 4.96 -0.37
C ALA A 115 4.71 5.58 -1.25
N PHE A 116 4.46 6.87 -1.05
CA PHE A 116 3.53 7.64 -1.86
C PHE A 116 4.13 8.98 -2.27
N HIS A 117 3.67 9.46 -3.43
CA HIS A 117 3.70 10.88 -3.72
C HIS A 117 2.37 11.51 -3.27
N TYR A 118 2.46 12.41 -2.30
CA TYR A 118 1.34 13.11 -1.70
C TYR A 118 1.24 14.55 -2.23
N ILE A 119 0.04 14.92 -2.67
CA ILE A 119 -0.35 16.29 -3.02
C ILE A 119 -1.58 16.63 -2.19
N GLY A 120 -1.45 17.62 -1.30
CA GLY A 120 -2.52 18.06 -0.42
C GLY A 120 -2.53 19.57 -0.23
N PRO A 121 -3.39 20.09 0.66
CA PRO A 121 -3.43 21.51 0.96
C PRO A 121 -2.08 22.00 1.49
N PRO A 122 -1.73 23.27 1.26
CA PRO A 122 -0.51 23.84 1.82
C PRO A 122 -0.55 23.75 3.35
N ARG A 123 0.62 23.55 3.97
CA ARG A 123 0.74 23.58 5.43
C ARG A 123 0.30 24.95 5.95
N SER A 124 -0.54 24.96 6.97
CA SER A 124 -0.93 26.21 7.64
C SER A 124 0.26 26.76 8.43
N PRO A 125 0.78 27.96 8.11
CA PRO A 125 1.83 28.59 8.90
C PRO A 125 1.41 28.82 10.34
N VAL A 126 0.10 29.05 10.56
CA VAL A 126 -0.48 29.26 11.89
C VAL A 126 -0.46 27.97 12.71
N GLU A 127 -0.89 26.84 12.14
CA GLU A 127 -0.83 25.56 12.84
C GLU A 127 0.61 25.13 13.14
N GLU A 128 1.53 25.42 12.22
CA GLU A 128 2.95 25.15 12.44
C GLU A 128 3.54 26.02 13.56
N TYR A 129 3.17 27.31 13.59
CA TYR A 129 3.54 28.19 14.69
C TYR A 129 2.97 27.71 16.02
N ILE A 130 1.69 27.36 16.08
CA ILE A 130 1.05 26.82 17.29
C ILE A 130 1.77 25.56 17.76
N ARG A 131 2.03 24.59 16.87
CA ARG A 131 2.72 23.34 17.22
C ARG A 131 4.10 23.58 17.86
N ARG A 132 4.85 24.56 17.37
CA ARG A 132 6.20 24.89 17.88
C ARG A 132 6.16 25.64 19.21
N ASN A 133 5.16 26.50 19.41
CA ASN A 133 5.18 27.50 20.47
C ASN A 133 4.17 27.25 21.60
N ALA A 134 3.10 26.47 21.37
CA ALA A 134 2.10 26.22 22.39
C ALA A 134 2.70 25.50 23.61
N ARG A 135 2.19 25.85 24.79
CA ARG A 135 2.49 25.22 26.06
C ARG A 135 1.17 24.82 26.73
N PRO A 136 1.16 23.77 27.56
CA PRO A 136 -0.03 23.44 28.35
C PRO A 136 -0.46 24.64 29.20
N PRO A 137 -1.77 24.80 29.48
CA PRO A 137 -2.21 25.75 30.49
C PRO A 137 -1.55 25.38 31.84
N GLY A 138 -1.05 26.42 32.53
CA GLY A 138 -0.42 26.29 33.84
C GLY A 138 -1.43 26.10 34.98
#